data_AF-A0A351XMM8-F1
#
_entry.id   AF-A0A351XMM8-F1
#
_cell.length_a   1.000
_cell.length_b   1.000
_cell.length_c   1.000
_cell.angle_alpha   90.00
_cell.angle_beta   90.00
_cell.angle_gamma   90.00
#
_symmetry.space_group_name_H-M   'P 1'
#
loop_
_entity.id
_entity.type
_entity.pdbx_description
1 polymer ?
#
loop_
_entity_poly.entity_id
_entity_poly.type
_entity_poly.pdbx_seq_one_letter_code
_entity_poly.pdbx_strand_id
1 'polypeptide(L)' 'MLSKGIQFTYKGHDIYPEKLYNIYNAPYCLFYKGSLPDNSKKSVAVVGARNVSYSGSVIASQMGRQ' A
#
# COMPACT_ATOMS: atom_id res chain seq x y z
N MET A 1 13.17 9.30 14.40
CA MET A 1 12.02 8.64 13.74
C MET A 1 11.17 9.69 13.02
N LEU A 2 10.63 10.66 13.75
CA LEU A 2 10.00 11.86 13.20
C LEU A 2 10.95 12.66 12.28
N SER A 3 12.22 12.78 12.66
CA SER A 3 13.27 13.43 11.82
C SER A 3 13.52 12.76 10.46
N LYS A 4 13.06 11.52 10.24
CA LYS A 4 13.16 10.81 8.96
C LYS A 4 11.84 10.84 8.15
N GLY A 5 10.83 11.54 8.65
CA GLY A 5 9.48 11.58 8.07
C GLY A 5 8.71 10.26 8.21
N ILE A 6 9.11 9.41 9.17
CA ILE A 6 8.44 8.13 9.44
C ILE A 6 7.37 8.36 10.49
N GLN A 7 6.14 7.97 10.16
CA GLN A 7 4.96 8.00 11.00
C GLN A 7 4.57 6.58 11.43
N PHE A 8 3.60 6.49 12.32
CA PHE A 8 3.17 5.25 12.95
C PHE A 8 1.65 5.22 13.10
N THR A 9 1.04 4.05 12.89
CA THR A 9 -0.35 3.75 13.25
C THR A 9 -0.47 2.30 13.72
N TYR A 10 -1.58 1.94 14.35
CA TYR A 10 -1.86 0.60 14.87
C TYR A 10 -3.33 0.24 14.74
N LYS A 11 -3.63 -1.06 14.79
CA LYS A 11 -4.99 -1.61 14.68
C LYS A 11 -5.85 -1.06 15.82
N GLY A 12 -6.91 -0.32 15.49
CA GLY A 12 -7.80 0.37 16.45
C GLY A 12 -7.59 1.88 16.53
N HIS A 13 -6.57 2.43 15.86
CA HIS A 13 -6.45 3.87 15.63
C HIS A 13 -7.27 4.27 14.40
N ASP A 14 -7.93 5.44 14.45
CA ASP A 14 -8.81 5.95 13.39
C ASP A 14 -8.18 6.03 11.98
N ILE A 15 -6.85 6.21 11.89
CA ILE A 15 -6.15 6.35 10.61
C ILE A 15 -5.64 5.00 10.08
N TYR A 16 -5.83 3.90 10.81
CA TYR A 16 -5.40 2.58 10.37
C TYR A 16 -6.21 2.13 9.14
N PRO A 17 -5.59 1.64 8.05
CA PRO A 17 -6.31 1.32 6.82
C PRO A 17 -7.32 0.18 7.03
N GLU A 18 -8.60 0.45 6.75
CA GLU A 18 -9.70 -0.50 6.99
C GLU A 18 -9.53 -1.78 6.15
N LYS A 19 -9.02 -1.62 4.91
CA LYS A 19 -8.71 -2.75 4.03
C LYS A 19 -7.68 -3.72 4.63
N LEU A 20 -6.78 -3.24 5.48
CA LEU A 20 -5.83 -4.07 6.22
C LEU A 20 -6.37 -4.53 7.58
N TYR A 21 -7.48 -3.94 8.06
CA TYR A 21 -8.09 -4.33 9.34
C TYR A 21 -8.81 -5.68 9.22
N ASN A 22 -9.43 -5.91 8.06
CA ASN A 22 -10.36 -7.01 7.80
C ASN A 22 -9.69 -8.28 7.24
N ILE A 23 -8.37 -8.28 7.02
CA ILE A 23 -7.66 -9.46 6.52
C ILE A 23 -7.25 -10.41 7.66
N TYR A 24 -7.09 -11.69 7.32
CA TYR A 24 -6.51 -12.66 8.24
C TYR A 24 -5.09 -12.25 8.63
N ASN A 25 -4.79 -12.31 9.93
CA ASN A 25 -3.51 -11.88 10.51
C ASN A 25 -3.09 -10.46 10.10
N ALA A 26 -4.05 -9.52 10.16
CA ALA A 26 -3.80 -8.10 9.97
C ALA A 26 -2.58 -7.62 10.80
N PRO A 27 -1.66 -6.84 10.20
CA PRO A 27 -0.51 -6.33 10.95
C PRO A 27 -0.97 -5.47 12.12
N TYR A 28 -0.42 -5.70 13.31
CA TYR A 28 -0.84 -4.95 14.48
C TYR A 28 -0.48 -3.45 14.37
N CYS A 29 0.66 -3.14 13.76
CA CYS A 29 1.11 -1.77 13.54
C CYS A 29 1.81 -1.58 12.21
N LEU A 30 1.81 -0.33 11.74
CA LEU A 30 2.44 0.09 10.49
C LEU A 30 3.33 1.29 10.73
N PHE A 31 4.57 1.21 10.22
CA PHE A 31 5.43 2.37 10.04
C PHE A 31 5.36 2.80 8.58
N TYR A 32 5.09 4.08 8.32
CA TYR A 32 4.89 4.58 6.96
C TYR A 32 5.52 5.96 6.75
N LYS A 33 5.76 6.33 5.49
CA LYS A 33 6.26 7.64 5.08
C LYS A 33 5.27 8.25 4.08
N GLY A 34 5.00 9.55 4.19
CA GLY A 34 3.94 10.21 3.41
C GLY A 34 2.55 9.99 4.02
N SER A 35 1.56 9.69 3.19
CA SER A 35 0.16 9.53 3.62
C SER A 35 -0.33 8.11 3.40
N LEU A 36 -1.21 7.63 4.27
CA LEU A 36 -1.90 6.36 4.08
C LEU A 36 -2.98 6.48 2.98
N PRO A 37 -3.34 5.36 2.30
CA PRO A 37 -4.39 5.38 1.29
C PRO A 37 -5.75 5.79 1.86
N ASP A 38 -6.50 6.55 1.08
CA ASP A 38 -7.90 6.87 1.39
C ASP A 38 -8.78 5.61 1.27
N ASN A 39 -9.47 5.25 2.37
CA ASN A 39 -10.31 4.06 2.43
C ASN A 39 -11.51 4.15 1.47
N SER A 40 -11.99 5.35 1.12
CA SER A 40 -13.11 5.56 0.19
C SER A 40 -12.75 5.28 -1.27
N LYS A 41 -11.46 5.34 -1.61
CA LYS A 41 -10.96 5.12 -2.97
C LYS A 41 -10.69 3.65 -3.21
N LYS A 42 -10.95 3.16 -4.42
CA LYS A 42 -10.53 1.81 -4.82
C LYS A 42 -9.00 1.75 -4.86
N SER A 43 -8.44 0.60 -4.52
CA SER A 43 -7.00 0.35 -4.59
C SER A 43 -6.78 -1.03 -5.19
N VAL A 44 -5.87 -1.13 -6.15
CA VAL A 44 -5.55 -2.38 -6.84
C VAL A 44 -4.05 -2.59 -6.75
N ALA A 45 -3.62 -3.81 -6.47
CA ALA A 45 -2.21 -4.19 -6.51
C ALA A 45 -1.86 -4.69 -7.92
N VAL A 46 -0.83 -4.09 -8.55
CA VAL A 46 -0.24 -4.59 -9.80
C VAL A 46 1.03 -5.35 -9.42
N VAL A 47 1.02 -6.68 -9.60
CA VAL A 47 2.13 -7.58 -9.24
C VAL A 47 2.55 -8.42 -10.45
N GLY A 48 3.80 -8.88 -10.48
CA GLY A 48 4.33 -9.65 -11.61
C GLY A 48 5.70 -10.28 -11.34
N ALA A 49 6.30 -10.87 -12.40
CA ALA A 49 7.60 -11.50 -12.32
C ALA A 49 8.72 -10.49 -12.02
N ARG A 50 9.74 -10.92 -11.25
CA ARG A 50 10.92 -10.07 -10.95
C ARG A 50 11.78 -9.81 -12.19
N ASN A 51 11.94 -10.80 -13.05
CA ASN A 51 12.61 -10.68 -14.34
C ASN A 51 11.56 -10.60 -15.46
N VAL A 52 10.94 -9.44 -15.58
CA VAL A 52 9.84 -9.19 -16.52
C VAL A 52 10.38 -8.97 -17.95
N SER A 53 9.62 -9.40 -18.96
CA SER A 53 9.90 -9.00 -20.34
C SER A 53 9.68 -7.50 -20.54
N TYR A 54 10.26 -6.93 -21.60
CA TYR A 54 9.99 -5.55 -21.98
C TYR A 54 8.49 -5.29 -22.14
N SER A 55 7.79 -6.14 -22.89
CA SER A 55 6.33 -6.03 -23.10
C SER A 55 5.54 -6.07 -21.78
N GLY A 56 5.92 -6.96 -20.86
CA GLY A 56 5.28 -7.04 -19.54
C GLY A 56 5.46 -5.77 -18.72
N SER A 57 6.66 -5.17 -18.75
CA SER A 57 6.94 -3.92 -18.03
C SER A 57 6.13 -2.73 -18.56
N VAL A 58 5.93 -2.67 -19.88
CA VAL A 58 5.13 -1.64 -20.55
C VAL A 58 3.67 -1.76 -20.15
N ILE A 59 3.10 -2.97 -20.19
CA ILE A 59 1.70 -3.21 -19.83
C ILE A 59 1.46 -2.90 -18.35
N ALA A 60 2.32 -3.36 -17.45
CA ALA A 60 2.20 -3.08 -16.01
C ALA A 60 2.24 -1.56 -15.72
N SER A 61 3.12 -0.83 -16.41
CA SER A 61 3.22 0.63 -16.29
C SER A 61 1.99 1.37 -16.83
N GLN A 62 1.36 0.84 -17.90
CA GLN A 62 0.11 1.40 -18.41
C GLN A 62 -1.04 1.15 -17.45
N MET A 63 -1.15 -0.05 -16.87
CA MET A 63 -2.17 -0.37 -15.87
C MET A 63 -2.02 0.47 -14.61
N GLY A 64 -0.79 0.71 -14.13
CA GLY A 64 -0.55 1.52 -12.92
C GLY A 64 -0.80 3.03 -13.10
N ARG A 65 -1.02 3.50 -14.33
CA ARG A 65 -1.36 4.91 -14.62
C ARG A 65 -2.86 5.17 -14.69
N GLN A 66 -3.68 4.12 -14.81
CA GLN A 66 -5.15 4.22 -14.80
C GLN A 66 -5.68 4.26 -13.38
#